data_AF-A0A2K5C2C9-F1
#
_entry.id   AF-A0A2K5C2C9-F1
#
_cell.length_a   1.000
_cell.length_b   1.000
_cell.length_c   1.000
_cell.angle_alpha   90.00
_cell.angle_beta   90.00
_cell.angle_gamma   90.00
#
_symmetry.space_group_name_H-M   'P 1'
#
loop_
_entity.id
_entity.type
_entity.pdbx_description
1 polymer ?
#
loop_
_entity_poly.entity_id
_entity_poly.type
_entity_poly.pdbx_seq_one_letter_code
_entity_poly.pdbx_strand_id
1 'polypeptide(L)'
;MAVALAPRGRQREEARAFNRAVRLLRRLEEQCSDPRLSMSPPSLRDLLPRTAQLLQEVAQARRAAGGGDPGDPGGSGNFLVIYLANLEAKSRQVAELLPPRGQRSANDELFREGSRLRRQLAKLAVVFSHMHAELQALFPGGRYCGHVYQLTKAPAHVFWREHCGARCVLSWAEFESLLGTCHPVEPGCTLALRTTIDLTCSGHVSIFEFDIFTRLFQPWPTLLKNWQLLAVNHPGYMAFLTYDEVQERLQAYTDKPGSYLYPDGKNHNPDLTELCQAEPQQRIHVSEEQLQLYWAMDSTFELCKICAESNKDVKIEPCGHLLCSRCLAAWQHSDSQTCPFCRCEIKGREAVSIYQFHGRATAEDSGDGSHQEGRELGLGQVPLSAPPLPPRSELPPRKPRNAQPKVRLLKGNSPPAALGAQDPAPA
;
A
#
# COMPACT_ATOMS: atom_id res chain seq x y z
N MET A 1 -0.09 -22.21 -28.52
CA MET A 1 -1.46 -21.98 -29.01
C MET A 1 -2.44 -22.49 -27.96
N ALA A 2 -3.12 -21.60 -27.24
CA ALA A 2 -4.17 -21.98 -26.29
C ALA A 2 -5.49 -22.10 -27.05
N VAL A 3 -6.07 -23.31 -27.10
CA VAL A 3 -7.41 -23.53 -27.66
C VAL A 3 -8.40 -22.80 -26.76
N ALA A 4 -9.01 -21.73 -27.27
CA ALA A 4 -10.03 -20.99 -26.54
C ALA A 4 -11.26 -21.90 -26.34
N LEU A 5 -11.43 -22.39 -25.11
CA LEU A 5 -12.58 -23.20 -24.73
C LEU A 5 -13.88 -22.40 -24.92
N ALA A 6 -14.90 -23.06 -25.50
CA ALA A 6 -16.23 -22.49 -25.69
C ALA A 6 -16.83 -22.00 -24.35
N PRO A 7 -17.70 -20.97 -24.34
CA PRO A 7 -18.23 -20.34 -23.12
C PRO A 7 -18.86 -21.34 -22.13
N ARG A 8 -19.61 -22.32 -22.66
CA ARG A 8 -20.21 -23.41 -21.86
C ARG A 8 -19.18 -24.36 -21.24
N GLY A 9 -18.03 -24.55 -21.89
CA GLY A 9 -16.92 -25.35 -21.37
C GLY A 9 -16.25 -24.67 -20.17
N ARG A 10 -15.96 -23.36 -20.28
CA ARG A 10 -15.35 -22.57 -19.21
C ARG A 10 -16.24 -22.51 -17.95
N GLN A 11 -17.54 -22.27 -18.11
CA GLN A 11 -18.48 -22.27 -16.98
C GLN A 11 -18.53 -23.62 -16.25
N ARG A 12 -18.44 -24.74 -16.99
CA ARG A 12 -18.44 -26.09 -16.41
C ARG A 12 -17.16 -26.38 -15.64
N GLU A 13 -16.01 -25.94 -16.14
CA GLU A 13 -14.71 -26.08 -15.46
C GLU A 13 -14.63 -25.24 -14.20
N GLU A 14 -15.11 -24.00 -14.26
CA GLU A 14 -15.19 -23.10 -13.12
C GLU A 14 -16.09 -23.69 -12.02
N ALA A 15 -17.29 -24.14 -12.36
CA ALA A 15 -18.19 -24.80 -11.41
C ALA A 15 -17.56 -26.06 -10.78
N ARG A 16 -16.77 -26.82 -11.55
CA ARG A 16 -16.01 -27.96 -11.01
C ARG A 16 -14.92 -27.50 -10.04
N ALA A 17 -14.22 -26.40 -10.32
CA ALA A 17 -13.18 -25.84 -9.45
C ALA A 17 -13.74 -25.40 -8.09
N PHE A 18 -14.84 -24.62 -8.08
CA PHE A 18 -15.53 -24.25 -6.84
C PHE A 18 -15.94 -25.48 -6.02
N ASN A 19 -16.57 -26.46 -6.67
CA ASN A 19 -16.99 -27.69 -6.00
C ASN A 19 -15.80 -28.49 -5.43
N ARG A 20 -14.64 -28.51 -6.11
CA ARG A 20 -13.43 -29.14 -5.57
C ARG A 20 -12.92 -28.40 -4.34
N ALA A 21 -12.85 -27.06 -4.39
CA ALA A 21 -12.39 -26.23 -3.29
C ALA A 21 -13.28 -26.39 -2.04
N VAL A 22 -14.60 -26.30 -2.19
CA VAL A 22 -15.56 -26.50 -1.08
C VAL A 22 -15.43 -27.89 -0.45
N ARG A 23 -15.27 -28.94 -1.26
CA ARG A 23 -15.04 -30.30 -0.74
C ARG A 23 -13.69 -30.44 -0.03
N LEU A 24 -12.68 -29.70 -0.44
CA LEU A 24 -11.38 -29.69 0.22
C LEU A 24 -11.47 -29.03 1.60
N LEU A 25 -12.12 -27.87 1.68
CA LEU A 25 -12.35 -27.14 2.93
C LEU A 25 -13.12 -27.97 3.96
N ARG A 26 -14.23 -28.61 3.54
CA ARG A 26 -15.02 -29.49 4.44
C ARG A 26 -14.23 -30.69 4.95
N ARG A 27 -13.33 -31.24 4.13
CA ARG A 27 -12.45 -32.35 4.56
C ARG A 27 -11.43 -31.88 5.60
N LEU A 28 -10.88 -30.67 5.44
CA LEU A 28 -9.98 -30.09 6.43
C LEU A 28 -10.71 -29.75 7.74
N GLU A 29 -11.95 -29.28 7.67
CA GLU A 29 -12.78 -28.97 8.84
C GLU A 29 -12.93 -30.20 9.76
N GLU A 30 -13.20 -31.37 9.19
CA GLU A 30 -13.25 -32.64 9.93
C GLU A 30 -11.92 -32.99 10.62
N GLN A 31 -10.78 -32.68 9.98
CA GLN A 31 -9.45 -32.93 10.54
C GLN A 31 -9.07 -31.91 11.62
N CYS A 32 -9.58 -30.68 11.52
CA CYS A 32 -9.42 -29.62 12.51
C CYS A 32 -10.40 -29.72 13.69
N SER A 33 -11.19 -30.79 13.78
CA SER A 33 -12.25 -30.94 14.79
C SER A 33 -11.74 -31.44 16.15
N ASP A 34 -10.47 -31.86 16.27
CA ASP A 34 -9.87 -32.25 17.55
C ASP A 34 -9.78 -31.02 18.49
N PRO A 35 -10.41 -31.05 19.68
CA PRO A 35 -10.38 -29.93 20.63
C PRO A 35 -8.97 -29.52 21.06
N ARG A 36 -8.00 -30.44 21.03
CA ARG A 36 -6.58 -30.14 21.35
C ARG A 36 -5.91 -29.26 20.29
N LEU A 37 -6.52 -29.13 19.11
CA LEU A 37 -6.09 -28.17 18.09
C LEU A 37 -6.69 -26.78 18.30
N SER A 38 -7.53 -26.56 19.33
CA SER A 38 -8.12 -25.25 19.63
C SER A 38 -7.04 -24.18 19.64
N MET A 39 -7.12 -23.23 18.72
CA MET A 39 -6.19 -22.13 18.57
C MET A 39 -6.92 -20.83 18.82
N SER A 40 -6.20 -19.86 19.37
CA SER A 40 -6.71 -18.50 19.47
C SER A 40 -6.86 -17.88 18.08
N PRO A 41 -7.76 -16.90 17.91
CA PRO A 41 -8.01 -16.30 16.61
C PRO A 41 -6.72 -15.77 15.96
N PRO A 42 -6.53 -15.97 14.64
CA PRO A 42 -7.42 -16.67 13.71
C PRO A 42 -7.38 -18.21 13.86
N SER A 43 -8.57 -18.82 13.90
CA SER A 43 -8.74 -20.28 14.03
C SER A 43 -9.21 -20.90 12.71
N LEU A 44 -8.49 -21.93 12.24
CA LEU A 44 -8.90 -22.68 11.04
C LEU A 44 -10.28 -23.33 11.22
N ARG A 45 -10.63 -23.75 12.44
CA ARG A 45 -11.93 -24.36 12.73
C ARG A 45 -13.10 -23.43 12.36
N ASP A 46 -12.92 -22.12 12.57
CA ASP A 46 -13.95 -21.13 12.27
C ASP A 46 -13.84 -20.62 10.82
N LEU A 47 -12.61 -20.49 10.32
CA LEU A 47 -12.34 -19.92 8.98
C LEU A 47 -12.72 -20.87 7.85
N LEU A 48 -12.46 -22.18 7.98
CA LEU A 48 -12.74 -23.17 6.94
C LEU A 48 -14.23 -23.23 6.55
N PRO A 49 -15.19 -23.41 7.47
CA PRO A 49 -16.62 -23.43 7.12
C PRO A 49 -17.11 -22.09 6.57
N ARG A 50 -16.67 -20.96 7.15
CA ARG A 50 -17.01 -19.62 6.65
C ARG A 50 -16.51 -19.37 5.23
N THR A 51 -15.29 -19.79 4.93
CA THR A 51 -14.72 -19.68 3.57
C THR A 51 -15.43 -20.59 2.60
N ALA A 52 -15.83 -21.79 3.02
CA ALA A 52 -16.61 -22.70 2.19
C ALA A 52 -17.99 -22.12 1.85
N GLN A 53 -18.67 -21.52 2.84
CA GLN A 53 -19.95 -20.84 2.63
C GLN A 53 -19.79 -19.68 1.64
N LEU A 54 -18.81 -18.80 1.84
CA LEU A 54 -18.57 -17.66 0.97
C LEU A 54 -18.28 -18.10 -0.48
N LEU A 55 -17.50 -19.17 -0.67
CA LEU A 55 -17.27 -19.75 -2.00
C LEU A 55 -18.55 -20.29 -2.65
N GLN A 56 -19.47 -20.86 -1.85
CA GLN A 56 -20.77 -21.30 -2.36
C GLN A 56 -21.63 -20.12 -2.79
N GLU A 57 -21.65 -19.03 -2.01
CA GLU A 57 -22.35 -17.78 -2.36
C GLU A 57 -21.80 -17.19 -3.66
N VAL A 58 -20.48 -17.09 -3.81
CA VAL A 58 -19.83 -16.64 -5.05
C VAL A 58 -20.22 -17.54 -6.23
N ALA A 59 -20.15 -18.86 -6.07
CA ALA A 59 -20.51 -19.81 -7.12
C ALA A 59 -22.00 -19.75 -7.49
N GLN A 60 -22.89 -19.42 -6.55
CA GLN A 60 -24.32 -19.22 -6.82
C GLN A 60 -24.57 -17.91 -7.56
N ALA A 61 -24.03 -16.80 -7.08
CA ALA A 61 -24.18 -15.48 -7.69
C ALA A 61 -23.68 -15.47 -9.15
N ARG A 62 -22.54 -16.11 -9.41
CA ARG A 62 -21.98 -16.20 -10.77
C ARG A 62 -22.82 -17.06 -11.72
N ARG A 63 -23.45 -18.13 -11.21
CA ARG A 63 -24.40 -18.93 -11.99
C ARG A 63 -25.67 -18.13 -12.32
N ALA A 64 -26.16 -17.36 -11.35
CA ALA A 64 -27.35 -16.51 -11.53
C ALA A 64 -27.11 -15.38 -12.54
N ALA A 65 -25.90 -14.81 -12.58
CA ALA A 65 -25.53 -13.74 -13.49
C ALA A 65 -25.31 -14.19 -14.96
N GLY A 66 -25.62 -15.44 -15.33
CA GLY A 66 -25.44 -15.95 -16.70
C GLY A 66 -23.98 -16.29 -17.08
N GLY A 67 -23.05 -16.08 -16.15
CA GLY A 67 -21.63 -16.41 -16.25
C GLY A 67 -20.78 -15.33 -16.93
N GLY A 68 -19.74 -14.89 -16.21
CA GLY A 68 -18.56 -14.19 -16.71
C GLY A 68 -18.82 -12.84 -17.36
N ASP A 69 -18.61 -11.76 -16.60
CA ASP A 69 -18.21 -10.45 -17.15
C ASP A 69 -17.10 -10.67 -18.21
N PRO A 70 -17.02 -9.86 -19.29
CA PRO A 70 -15.96 -9.98 -20.29
C PRO A 70 -14.61 -10.11 -19.58
N GLY A 71 -13.74 -10.96 -20.14
CA GLY A 71 -12.45 -11.30 -19.56
C GLY A 71 -11.47 -10.13 -19.55
N ASP A 72 -11.80 -9.06 -18.83
CA ASP A 72 -10.93 -7.94 -18.58
C ASP A 72 -9.73 -8.45 -17.79
N PRO A 73 -8.50 -8.28 -18.32
CA PRO A 73 -7.29 -8.74 -17.65
C PRO A 73 -7.24 -8.19 -16.23
N GLY A 74 -7.22 -9.04 -15.21
CA GLY A 74 -7.20 -8.63 -13.80
C GLY A 74 -8.58 -8.38 -13.17
N GLY A 75 -9.67 -8.73 -13.85
CA GLY A 75 -11.04 -8.72 -13.33
C GLY A 75 -11.42 -9.98 -12.52
N SER A 76 -12.72 -10.19 -12.32
CA SER A 76 -13.26 -11.24 -11.43
C SER A 76 -12.78 -12.66 -11.75
N GLY A 77 -12.72 -13.02 -13.03
CA GLY A 77 -12.32 -14.37 -13.46
C GLY A 77 -10.85 -14.66 -13.16
N ASN A 78 -9.95 -13.73 -13.45
CA ASN A 78 -8.52 -13.88 -13.19
C ASN A 78 -8.25 -14.02 -11.69
N PHE A 79 -8.89 -13.17 -10.88
CA PHE A 79 -8.81 -13.27 -9.42
C PHE A 79 -9.25 -14.65 -8.92
N LEU A 80 -10.42 -15.15 -9.34
CA LEU A 80 -10.93 -16.44 -8.86
C LEU A 80 -10.06 -17.63 -9.25
N VAL A 81 -9.45 -17.61 -10.44
CA VAL A 81 -8.48 -18.64 -10.85
C VAL A 81 -7.27 -18.67 -9.91
N ILE A 82 -6.69 -17.49 -9.63
CA ILE A 82 -5.55 -17.35 -8.71
C ILE A 82 -5.96 -17.78 -7.29
N TYR A 83 -7.09 -17.29 -6.81
CA TYR A 83 -7.61 -17.56 -5.47
C TYR A 83 -7.86 -19.05 -5.24
N LEU A 84 -8.56 -19.72 -6.18
CA LEU A 84 -8.87 -21.15 -6.06
C LEU A 84 -7.61 -22.03 -6.11
N ALA A 85 -6.64 -21.68 -6.97
CA ALA A 85 -5.36 -22.38 -7.03
C ALA A 85 -4.55 -22.19 -5.74
N ASN A 86 -4.50 -20.96 -5.21
CA ASN A 86 -3.83 -20.66 -3.95
C ASN A 86 -4.49 -21.38 -2.77
N LEU A 87 -5.83 -21.38 -2.72
CA LEU A 87 -6.61 -22.08 -1.70
C LEU A 87 -6.33 -23.58 -1.69
N GLU A 88 -6.26 -24.20 -2.87
CA GLU A 88 -5.92 -25.60 -2.99
C GLU A 88 -4.49 -25.87 -2.48
N ALA A 89 -3.52 -25.03 -2.84
CA ALA A 89 -2.14 -25.16 -2.38
C ALA A 89 -2.01 -25.01 -0.85
N LYS A 90 -2.60 -23.97 -0.26
CA LYS A 90 -2.58 -23.74 1.21
C LYS A 90 -3.34 -24.83 1.97
N SER A 91 -4.44 -25.31 1.41
CA SER A 91 -5.20 -26.43 1.98
C SER A 91 -4.38 -27.73 2.02
N ARG A 92 -3.57 -28.01 1.00
CA ARG A 92 -2.65 -29.16 1.02
C ARG A 92 -1.58 -29.03 2.11
N GLN A 93 -1.01 -27.83 2.29
CA GLN A 93 -0.05 -27.59 3.38
C GLN A 93 -0.67 -27.83 4.76
N VAL A 94 -1.93 -27.42 4.98
CA VAL A 94 -2.64 -27.76 6.22
C VAL A 94 -2.82 -29.26 6.35
N ALA A 95 -3.27 -29.95 5.29
CA ALA A 95 -3.47 -31.40 5.32
C ALA A 95 -2.18 -32.19 5.63
N GLU A 96 -1.01 -31.70 5.17
CA GLU A 96 0.30 -32.30 5.46
C GLU A 96 0.73 -32.15 6.92
N LEU A 97 0.26 -31.10 7.61
CA LEU A 97 0.55 -30.88 9.04
C LEU A 97 -0.41 -31.64 9.95
N LEU A 98 -1.61 -31.96 9.48
CA LEU A 98 -2.64 -32.65 10.23
C LEU A 98 -2.48 -34.18 10.17
N PRO A 99 -2.91 -34.90 11.22
CA PRO A 99 -2.87 -36.35 11.20
C PRO A 99 -3.79 -36.95 10.11
N PRO A 100 -3.42 -38.11 9.53
CA PRO A 100 -4.26 -38.79 8.54
C PRO A 100 -5.66 -39.10 9.08
N ARG A 101 -6.64 -39.10 8.16
CA ARG A 101 -8.05 -39.33 8.48
C ARG A 101 -8.21 -40.64 9.27
N GLY A 102 -8.85 -40.58 10.44
CA GLY A 102 -9.12 -41.74 11.29
C GLY A 102 -7.96 -42.22 12.16
N GLN A 103 -6.75 -41.66 12.01
CA GLN A 103 -5.64 -41.90 12.93
C GLN A 103 -5.53 -40.74 13.92
N ARG A 104 -5.75 -41.01 15.21
CA ARG A 104 -5.30 -40.15 16.30
C ARG A 104 -3.82 -40.41 16.60
N SER A 105 -2.99 -40.52 15.56
CA SER A 105 -1.56 -40.65 15.77
C SER A 105 -1.08 -39.38 16.45
N ALA A 106 -0.55 -39.55 17.65
CA ALA A 106 0.01 -38.51 18.47
C ALA A 106 1.33 -38.04 17.83
N ASN A 107 1.24 -37.20 16.79
CA ASN A 107 2.34 -36.27 16.60
C ASN A 107 2.22 -35.25 17.74
N ASP A 108 2.70 -35.63 18.94
CA ASP A 108 2.63 -34.82 20.15
C ASP A 108 3.21 -33.43 19.94
N GLU A 109 4.11 -33.29 18.95
CA GLU A 109 4.65 -32.01 18.52
C GLU A 109 3.55 -31.07 17.98
N LEU A 110 2.52 -31.55 17.29
CA LEU A 110 1.42 -30.72 16.79
C LEU A 110 0.57 -30.11 17.93
N PHE A 111 0.47 -30.82 19.05
CA PHE A 111 -0.33 -30.43 20.21
C PHE A 111 0.49 -29.68 21.26
N ARG A 112 1.82 -29.74 21.21
CA ARG A 112 2.71 -29.02 22.10
C ARG A 112 2.73 -27.53 21.73
N GLU A 113 2.34 -26.68 22.67
CA GLU A 113 2.46 -25.22 22.53
C GLU A 113 3.92 -24.81 22.25
N GLY A 114 4.09 -23.76 21.43
CA GLY A 114 5.42 -23.29 20.99
C GLY A 114 6.15 -24.18 19.96
N SER A 115 5.61 -25.36 19.61
CA SER A 115 6.27 -26.25 18.65
C SER A 115 6.39 -25.65 17.25
N ARG A 116 7.29 -26.20 16.44
CA ARG A 116 7.45 -25.76 15.04
C ARG A 116 6.17 -26.01 14.23
N LEU A 117 5.54 -27.17 14.40
CA LEU A 117 4.32 -27.54 13.67
C LEU A 117 3.14 -26.65 14.08
N ARG A 118 3.01 -26.33 15.37
CA ARG A 118 1.97 -25.45 15.90
C ARG A 118 2.12 -24.03 15.35
N ARG A 119 3.34 -23.48 15.34
CA ARG A 119 3.64 -22.17 14.72
C ARG A 119 3.37 -22.16 13.21
N GLN A 120 3.68 -23.24 12.50
CA GLN A 120 3.39 -23.34 11.07
C GLN A 120 1.88 -23.37 10.81
N LEU A 121 1.11 -24.07 11.64
CA LEU A 121 -0.35 -24.08 11.57
C LEU A 121 -0.95 -22.69 11.88
N ALA A 122 -0.40 -21.97 12.87
CA ALA A 122 -0.78 -20.60 13.19
C ALA A 122 -0.55 -19.64 12.01
N LYS A 123 0.61 -19.72 11.36
CA LYS A 123 0.89 -18.95 10.14
C LYS A 123 -0.10 -19.25 9.03
N LEU A 124 -0.44 -20.53 8.82
CA LEU A 124 -1.45 -20.90 7.84
C LEU A 124 -2.84 -20.36 8.22
N ALA A 125 -3.22 -20.39 9.51
CA ALA A 125 -4.47 -19.82 9.97
C ALA A 125 -4.57 -18.31 9.70
N VAL A 126 -3.47 -17.57 9.89
CA VAL A 126 -3.36 -16.15 9.52
C VAL A 126 -3.53 -15.95 8.01
N VAL A 127 -2.87 -16.76 7.18
CA VAL A 127 -3.05 -16.71 5.71
C VAL A 127 -4.50 -17.01 5.30
N PHE A 128 -5.14 -18.03 5.88
CA PHE A 128 -6.55 -18.34 5.63
C PHE A 128 -7.47 -17.19 6.05
N SER A 129 -7.14 -16.48 7.13
CA SER A 129 -7.87 -15.28 7.58
C SER A 129 -7.79 -14.17 6.53
N HIS A 130 -6.59 -13.91 6.00
CA HIS A 130 -6.39 -12.92 4.93
C HIS A 130 -7.10 -13.31 3.64
N MET A 131 -7.02 -14.58 3.23
CA MET A 131 -7.74 -15.09 2.06
C MET A 131 -9.27 -14.95 2.21
N HIS A 132 -9.81 -15.29 3.39
CA HIS A 132 -11.23 -15.11 3.67
C HIS A 132 -11.65 -13.63 3.56
N ALA A 133 -10.88 -12.74 4.19
CA ALA A 133 -11.16 -11.31 4.19
C ALA A 133 -11.05 -10.72 2.78
N GLU A 134 -10.05 -11.13 1.99
CA GLU A 134 -9.86 -10.70 0.60
C GLU A 134 -11.04 -11.13 -0.28
N LEU A 135 -11.44 -12.40 -0.22
CA LEU A 135 -12.59 -12.89 -0.97
C LEU A 135 -13.87 -12.15 -0.56
N GLN A 136 -14.06 -11.91 0.74
CA GLN A 136 -15.24 -11.20 1.25
C GLN A 136 -15.27 -9.75 0.80
N ALA A 137 -14.12 -9.08 0.78
CA ALA A 137 -13.98 -7.69 0.38
C ALA A 137 -14.20 -7.48 -1.12
N LEU A 138 -13.79 -8.44 -1.95
CA LEU A 138 -13.96 -8.39 -3.41
C LEU A 138 -15.28 -9.00 -3.89
N PHE A 139 -15.92 -9.85 -3.08
CA PHE A 139 -17.19 -10.50 -3.37
C PHE A 139 -18.21 -10.41 -2.21
N PRO A 140 -18.60 -9.19 -1.78
CA PRO A 140 -19.62 -9.02 -0.73
C PRO A 140 -20.95 -9.66 -1.17
N GLY A 141 -21.49 -10.54 -0.32
CA GLY A 141 -22.69 -11.33 -0.64
C GLY A 141 -22.54 -12.19 -1.91
N GLY A 142 -21.31 -12.59 -2.24
CA GLY A 142 -20.97 -13.38 -3.42
C GLY A 142 -20.84 -12.61 -4.74
N ARG A 143 -21.11 -11.30 -4.75
CA ARG A 143 -21.12 -10.47 -5.98
C ARG A 143 -19.81 -9.71 -6.15
N TYR A 144 -19.22 -9.79 -7.33
CA TYR A 144 -17.96 -9.12 -7.62
C TYR A 144 -18.08 -7.59 -7.53
N CYS A 145 -17.21 -6.97 -6.73
CA CYS A 145 -17.11 -5.50 -6.60
C CYS A 145 -15.68 -4.97 -6.67
N GLY A 146 -14.70 -5.79 -7.10
CA GLY A 146 -13.29 -5.35 -7.18
C GLY A 146 -13.07 -4.14 -8.09
N HIS A 147 -13.86 -4.03 -9.17
CA HIS A 147 -13.83 -2.90 -10.10
C HIS A 147 -14.27 -1.56 -9.45
N VAL A 148 -15.12 -1.60 -8.42
CA VAL A 148 -15.57 -0.42 -7.66
C VAL A 148 -14.93 -0.29 -6.28
N TYR A 149 -14.00 -1.19 -5.93
CA TYR A 149 -13.34 -1.19 -4.63
C TYR A 149 -12.66 0.16 -4.35
N GLN A 150 -12.90 0.71 -3.16
CA GLN A 150 -12.38 2.01 -2.75
C GLN A 150 -11.21 1.81 -1.80
N LEU A 151 -10.03 2.28 -2.19
CA LEU A 151 -8.90 2.32 -1.26
C LEU A 151 -9.15 3.39 -0.22
N THR A 152 -8.74 3.11 1.01
CA THR A 152 -8.89 4.01 2.15
C THR A 152 -8.02 5.26 1.99
N LYS A 153 -6.85 5.14 1.37
CA LYS A 153 -5.93 6.25 1.15
C LYS A 153 -6.09 6.81 -0.26
N ALA A 154 -6.60 8.04 -0.36
CA ALA A 154 -6.89 8.69 -1.64
C ALA A 154 -5.68 8.72 -2.62
N PRO A 155 -4.44 9.06 -2.22
CA PRO A 155 -3.31 9.02 -3.15
C PRO A 155 -3.01 7.62 -3.69
N ALA A 156 -3.12 6.59 -2.85
CA ALA A 156 -2.97 5.20 -3.28
C ALA A 156 -4.12 4.75 -4.20
N HIS A 157 -5.34 5.23 -3.93
CA HIS A 157 -6.50 4.98 -4.79
C HIS A 157 -6.28 5.53 -6.20
N VAL A 158 -5.85 6.80 -6.29
CA VAL A 158 -5.54 7.47 -7.55
C VAL A 158 -4.45 6.70 -8.30
N PHE A 159 -3.33 6.39 -7.63
CA PHE A 159 -2.25 5.58 -8.21
C PHE A 159 -2.78 4.26 -8.81
N TRP A 160 -3.54 3.47 -8.05
CA TRP A 160 -4.05 2.20 -8.54
C TRP A 160 -4.99 2.38 -9.73
N ARG A 161 -5.92 3.34 -9.68
CA ARG A 161 -6.89 3.55 -10.76
C ARG A 161 -6.24 4.09 -12.04
N GLU A 162 -5.25 4.96 -11.94
CA GLU A 162 -4.52 5.49 -13.09
C GLU A 162 -3.68 4.42 -13.79
N HIS A 163 -2.99 3.57 -13.03
CA HIS A 163 -2.05 2.60 -13.61
C HIS A 163 -2.69 1.24 -13.91
N CYS A 164 -3.73 0.87 -13.16
CA CYS A 164 -4.33 -0.48 -13.20
C CYS A 164 -5.80 -0.45 -13.64
N GLY A 165 -6.45 0.71 -13.74
CA GLY A 165 -7.86 0.83 -14.11
C GLY A 165 -8.80 0.08 -13.16
N ALA A 166 -9.71 -0.71 -13.73
CA ALA A 166 -10.69 -1.51 -12.99
C ALA A 166 -10.13 -2.83 -12.40
N ARG A 167 -8.85 -3.12 -12.63
CA ARG A 167 -8.22 -4.38 -12.20
C ARG A 167 -8.22 -4.49 -10.68
N CYS A 168 -8.39 -5.71 -10.19
CA CYS A 168 -8.39 -6.02 -8.76
C CYS A 168 -7.21 -6.89 -8.33
N VAL A 169 -6.41 -7.40 -9.26
CA VAL A 169 -5.23 -8.22 -8.98
C VAL A 169 -4.17 -8.08 -10.07
N LEU A 170 -2.90 -8.02 -9.65
CA LEU A 170 -1.71 -7.96 -10.50
C LEU A 170 -0.74 -9.09 -10.11
N SER A 171 0.11 -9.52 -11.05
CA SER A 171 1.26 -10.35 -10.70
C SER A 171 2.25 -9.54 -9.86
N TRP A 172 3.04 -10.19 -9.00
CA TRP A 172 4.07 -9.47 -8.21
C TRP A 172 5.03 -8.66 -9.10
N ALA A 173 5.52 -9.25 -10.20
CA ALA A 173 6.48 -8.58 -11.08
C ALA A 173 5.91 -7.30 -11.72
N GLU A 174 4.63 -7.34 -12.11
CA GLU A 174 3.93 -6.17 -12.64
C GLU A 174 3.69 -5.12 -11.56
N PHE A 175 3.21 -5.52 -10.39
CA PHE A 175 2.98 -4.61 -9.26
C PHE A 175 4.28 -3.93 -8.81
N GLU A 176 5.38 -4.67 -8.68
CA GLU A 176 6.69 -4.15 -8.31
C GLU A 176 7.19 -3.10 -9.31
N SER A 177 7.06 -3.39 -10.61
CA SER A 177 7.43 -2.44 -11.66
C SER A 177 6.62 -1.15 -11.59
N LEU A 178 5.32 -1.24 -11.33
CA LEU A 178 4.44 -0.07 -11.21
C LEU A 178 4.72 0.73 -9.94
N LEU A 179 4.86 0.07 -8.79
CA LEU A 179 5.17 0.73 -7.53
C LEU A 179 6.53 1.46 -7.62
N GLY A 180 7.51 0.85 -8.29
CA GLY A 180 8.84 1.43 -8.52
C GLY A 180 8.84 2.76 -9.27
N THR A 181 7.78 3.10 -10.01
CA THR A 181 7.66 4.39 -10.74
C THR A 181 7.49 5.58 -9.79
N CYS A 182 6.87 5.38 -8.63
CA CYS A 182 6.59 6.43 -7.64
C CYS A 182 7.29 6.20 -6.30
N HIS A 183 7.61 4.95 -5.99
CA HIS A 183 8.33 4.53 -4.79
C HIS A 183 9.49 3.61 -5.18
N PRO A 184 10.69 4.16 -5.42
CA PRO A 184 11.86 3.37 -5.75
C PRO A 184 12.12 2.30 -4.69
N VAL A 185 12.20 1.04 -5.11
CA VAL A 185 12.52 -0.09 -4.24
C VAL A 185 14.03 -0.27 -4.22
N GLU A 186 14.62 -0.29 -3.02
CA GLU A 186 16.06 -0.53 -2.88
C GLU A 186 16.43 -1.96 -3.32
N PRO A 187 17.53 -2.15 -4.07
CA PRO A 187 18.01 -3.47 -4.46
C PRO A 187 18.21 -4.37 -3.23
N GLY A 188 17.57 -5.55 -3.22
CA GLY A 188 17.64 -6.51 -2.12
C GLY A 188 16.45 -6.48 -1.15
N CYS A 189 15.63 -5.41 -1.16
CA CYS A 189 14.43 -5.32 -0.35
C CYS A 189 13.19 -5.94 -1.02
N THR A 190 13.25 -6.28 -2.32
CA THR A 190 12.14 -6.85 -3.10
C THR A 190 11.45 -8.03 -2.41
N LEU A 191 12.21 -9.01 -1.92
CA LEU A 191 11.64 -10.19 -1.28
C LEU A 191 10.93 -9.83 0.04
N ALA A 192 11.55 -8.99 0.86
CA ALA A 192 10.96 -8.54 2.12
C ALA A 192 9.67 -7.73 1.89
N LEU A 193 9.68 -6.87 0.87
CA LEU A 193 8.51 -6.08 0.47
C LEU A 193 7.39 -7.01 0.00
N ARG A 194 7.70 -7.98 -0.87
CA ARG A 194 6.74 -9.00 -1.30
C ARG A 194 6.12 -9.73 -0.12
N THR A 195 6.94 -10.24 0.80
CA THR A 195 6.42 -10.98 1.97
C THR A 195 5.58 -10.14 2.92
N THR A 196 5.66 -8.80 2.82
CA THR A 196 4.83 -7.89 3.61
C THR A 196 3.50 -7.58 2.91
N ILE A 197 3.50 -7.45 1.58
CA ILE A 197 2.30 -7.07 0.79
C ILE A 197 1.45 -8.29 0.41
N ASP A 198 2.08 -9.38 -0.03
CA ASP A 198 1.44 -10.63 -0.48
C ASP A 198 0.95 -11.45 0.75
N LEU A 199 -0.05 -10.91 1.45
CA LEU A 199 -0.63 -11.47 2.67
C LEU A 199 -1.20 -12.88 2.45
N THR A 200 -1.73 -13.13 1.25
CA THR A 200 -2.28 -14.44 0.86
C THR A 200 -1.20 -15.42 0.37
N CYS A 201 0.04 -14.95 0.20
CA CYS A 201 1.17 -15.70 -0.33
C CYS A 201 0.84 -16.39 -1.67
N SER A 202 0.19 -15.65 -2.56
CA SER A 202 -0.30 -16.09 -3.88
C SER A 202 0.68 -15.76 -5.01
N GLY A 203 1.71 -14.95 -4.75
CA GLY A 203 2.58 -14.36 -5.77
C GLY A 203 1.93 -13.26 -6.60
N HIS A 204 0.77 -12.79 -6.15
CA HIS A 204 0.02 -11.70 -6.73
C HIS A 204 -0.24 -10.65 -5.64
N VAL A 205 -0.66 -9.47 -6.06
CA VAL A 205 -1.11 -8.41 -5.15
C VAL A 205 -2.51 -8.00 -5.59
N SER A 206 -3.47 -8.20 -4.69
CA SER A 206 -4.82 -7.69 -4.90
C SER A 206 -4.96 -6.22 -4.47
N ILE A 207 -5.98 -5.54 -4.99
CA ILE A 207 -6.33 -4.18 -4.58
C ILE A 207 -6.65 -4.10 -3.08
N PHE A 208 -7.12 -5.20 -2.50
CA PHE A 208 -7.38 -5.34 -1.07
C PHE A 208 -6.08 -5.43 -0.26
N GLU A 209 -5.14 -6.28 -0.68
CA GLU A 209 -3.81 -6.38 -0.04
C GLU A 209 -3.08 -5.04 -0.11
N PHE A 210 -3.17 -4.34 -1.24
CA PHE A 210 -2.59 -3.01 -1.41
C PHE A 210 -3.27 -1.94 -0.53
N ASP A 211 -4.59 -1.99 -0.35
CA ASP A 211 -5.28 -1.12 0.61
C ASP A 211 -4.76 -1.32 2.04
N ILE A 212 -4.61 -2.58 2.47
CA ILE A 212 -4.06 -2.89 3.80
C ILE A 212 -2.64 -2.32 3.93
N PHE A 213 -1.76 -2.59 2.97
CA PHE A 213 -0.38 -2.13 3.00
C PHE A 213 -0.29 -0.60 3.11
N THR A 214 -1.05 0.12 2.28
CA THR A 214 -1.01 1.59 2.25
C THR A 214 -1.65 2.24 3.48
N ARG A 215 -2.53 1.53 4.20
CA ARG A 215 -3.04 1.94 5.51
C ARG A 215 -2.02 1.72 6.62
N LEU A 216 -1.34 0.58 6.61
CA LEU A 216 -0.34 0.22 7.63
C LEU A 216 0.87 1.15 7.58
N PHE A 217 1.39 1.44 6.38
CA PHE A 217 2.64 2.19 6.20
C PHE A 217 2.44 3.60 5.66
N GLN A 218 1.26 4.18 5.91
CA GLN A 218 0.96 5.58 5.62
C GLN A 218 1.95 6.54 6.31
N PRO A 219 2.14 7.78 5.80
CA PRO A 219 1.49 8.36 4.62
C PRO A 219 2.10 7.92 3.28
N TRP A 220 1.33 8.05 2.19
CA TRP A 220 1.74 7.65 0.84
C TRP A 220 3.11 8.20 0.38
N PRO A 221 3.45 9.50 0.54
CA PRO A 221 4.73 10.04 0.02
C PRO A 221 5.98 9.35 0.56
N THR A 222 5.91 8.78 1.77
CA THR A 222 7.02 8.09 2.42
C THR A 222 6.74 6.59 2.60
N LEU A 223 5.80 6.02 1.84
CA LEU A 223 5.28 4.65 2.03
C LEU A 223 6.37 3.61 2.28
N LEU A 224 7.36 3.50 1.39
CA LEU A 224 8.43 2.51 1.52
C LEU A 224 9.44 2.87 2.63
N LYS A 225 9.71 4.16 2.88
CA LYS A 225 10.55 4.59 4.02
C LYS A 225 9.90 4.18 5.34
N ASN A 226 8.58 4.40 5.47
CA ASN A 226 7.81 4.02 6.66
C ASN A 226 7.83 2.50 6.83
N TRP A 227 7.61 1.74 5.76
CA TRP A 227 7.68 0.28 5.79
C TRP A 227 9.07 -0.22 6.22
N GLN A 228 10.14 0.31 5.65
CA GLN A 228 11.51 -0.07 6.04
C GLN A 228 11.76 0.21 7.52
N LEU A 229 11.44 1.41 7.98
CA LEU A 229 11.67 1.79 9.38
C LEU A 229 10.81 0.96 10.34
N LEU A 230 9.53 0.76 10.04
CA LEU A 230 8.57 0.14 10.96
C LEU A 230 8.55 -1.38 10.91
N ALA A 231 8.78 -2.01 9.75
CA ALA A 231 8.63 -3.45 9.58
C ALA A 231 9.95 -4.19 9.27
N VAL A 232 10.96 -3.51 8.72
CA VAL A 232 12.26 -4.14 8.44
C VAL A 232 13.25 -3.87 9.56
N ASN A 233 13.33 -2.63 10.03
CA ASN A 233 14.37 -2.18 10.96
C ASN A 233 13.90 -2.11 12.42
N HIS A 234 12.60 -1.97 12.68
CA HIS A 234 12.11 -1.79 14.03
C HIS A 234 12.18 -3.09 14.85
N PRO A 235 12.89 -3.12 15.98
CA PRO A 235 13.05 -4.35 16.77
C PRO A 235 11.77 -4.82 17.44
N GLY A 236 10.79 -3.95 17.60
CA GLY A 236 9.48 -4.30 18.17
C GLY A 236 8.48 -4.86 17.15
N TYR A 237 8.81 -4.82 15.84
CA TYR A 237 7.95 -5.41 14.83
C TYR A 237 8.07 -6.92 14.81
N MET A 238 6.92 -7.59 14.79
CA MET A 238 6.84 -9.05 14.75
C MET A 238 5.88 -9.46 13.64
N ALA A 239 6.40 -10.10 12.60
CA ALA A 239 5.59 -10.60 11.51
C ALA A 239 4.89 -11.91 11.90
N PHE A 240 3.62 -12.06 11.48
CA PHE A 240 2.84 -13.29 11.64
C PHE A 240 2.73 -13.80 13.09
N LEU A 241 2.48 -12.91 14.05
CA LEU A 241 2.11 -13.28 15.42
C LEU A 241 0.60 -13.15 15.65
N THR A 242 0.06 -14.10 16.40
CA THR A 242 -1.28 -14.03 16.99
C THR A 242 -1.27 -13.27 18.31
N TYR A 243 -2.45 -12.93 18.82
CA TYR A 243 -2.60 -12.27 20.11
C TYR A 243 -1.92 -13.06 21.25
N ASP A 244 -2.13 -14.37 21.28
CA ASP A 244 -1.57 -15.25 22.30
C ASP A 244 -0.04 -15.34 22.24
N GLU A 245 0.52 -15.42 21.03
CA GLU A 245 1.99 -15.43 20.87
C GLU A 245 2.62 -14.10 21.29
N VAL A 246 1.92 -12.97 21.12
CA VAL A 246 2.34 -11.69 21.69
C VAL A 246 2.30 -11.73 23.21
N GLN A 247 1.22 -12.27 23.80
CA GLN A 247 1.09 -12.41 25.25
C GLN A 247 2.20 -13.30 25.83
N GLU A 248 2.44 -14.47 25.24
CA GLU A 248 3.52 -15.40 25.61
C GLU A 248 4.89 -14.73 25.51
N ARG A 249 5.15 -14.00 24.41
CA ARG A 249 6.42 -13.29 24.23
C ARG A 249 6.64 -12.23 25.30
N LEU A 250 5.60 -11.48 25.68
CA LEU A 250 5.69 -10.40 26.64
C LEU A 250 5.74 -10.88 28.10
N GLN A 251 5.37 -12.13 28.39
CA GLN A 251 5.48 -12.71 29.74
C GLN A 251 6.91 -12.63 30.29
N ALA A 252 7.91 -12.75 29.41
CA ALA A 252 9.33 -12.65 29.76
C ALA A 252 9.78 -11.24 30.22
N TYR A 253 8.94 -10.21 30.08
CA TYR A 253 9.25 -8.82 30.39
C TYR A 253 8.28 -8.20 31.40
N THR A 254 7.59 -9.03 32.18
CA THR A 254 6.60 -8.60 33.18
C THR A 254 7.20 -7.75 34.31
N ASP A 255 8.49 -7.90 34.58
CA ASP A 255 9.29 -7.13 35.52
C ASP A 255 9.84 -5.81 34.94
N LYS A 256 9.66 -5.59 33.63
CA LYS A 256 10.17 -4.43 32.88
C LYS A 256 9.03 -3.63 32.25
N PRO A 257 8.33 -2.77 33.02
CA PRO A 257 7.21 -1.99 32.50
C PRO A 257 7.65 -1.03 31.39
N GLY A 258 6.74 -0.77 30.44
CA GLY A 258 6.99 0.13 29.31
C GLY A 258 7.52 -0.57 28.06
N SER A 259 6.91 -1.66 27.62
CA SER A 259 7.36 -2.43 26.43
C SER A 259 7.43 -1.63 25.12
N TYR A 260 6.76 -0.47 25.04
CA TYR A 260 6.92 0.47 23.91
C TYR A 260 8.18 1.35 24.02
N LEU A 261 8.72 1.54 25.22
CA LEU A 261 10.04 2.14 25.47
C LEU A 261 11.16 1.11 25.26
N TYR A 262 10.83 -0.18 25.44
CA TYR A 262 11.77 -1.30 25.34
C TYR A 262 11.28 -2.30 24.28
N PRO A 263 11.39 -1.96 22.98
CA PRO A 263 10.87 -2.80 21.92
C PRO A 263 11.54 -4.18 21.95
N ASP A 264 10.72 -5.22 22.11
CA ASP A 264 11.18 -6.60 22.30
C ASP A 264 12.16 -6.76 23.49
N GLY A 265 11.92 -6.01 24.57
CA GLY A 265 12.75 -6.00 25.77
C GLY A 265 14.09 -5.27 25.62
N LYS A 266 14.44 -4.77 24.43
CA LYS A 266 15.73 -4.10 24.17
C LYS A 266 15.81 -2.75 24.87
N ASN A 267 17.01 -2.37 25.31
CA ASN A 267 17.25 -1.09 26.00
C ASN A 267 17.32 0.13 25.05
N HIS A 268 17.39 -0.12 23.75
CA HIS A 268 17.43 0.92 22.73
C HIS A 268 16.11 0.91 21.94
N ASN A 269 15.46 2.07 21.89
CA ASN A 269 14.28 2.31 21.07
C ASN A 269 14.69 3.20 19.89
N PRO A 270 14.50 2.75 18.62
CA PRO A 270 14.81 3.57 17.46
C PRO A 270 14.04 4.89 17.48
N ASP A 271 14.70 5.99 17.12
CA ASP A 271 14.06 7.29 17.00
C ASP A 271 13.26 7.36 15.70
N LEU A 272 11.93 7.46 15.81
CA LEU A 272 11.01 7.59 14.68
C LEU A 272 10.65 9.04 14.34
N THR A 273 11.31 10.03 14.97
CA THR A 273 11.03 11.47 14.75
C THR A 273 11.23 11.87 13.28
N GLU A 274 12.11 11.18 12.56
CA GLU A 274 12.30 11.39 11.12
C GLU A 274 11.07 11.05 10.26
N LEU A 275 10.10 10.28 10.78
CA LEU A 275 8.81 10.04 10.13
C LEU A 275 7.86 11.23 10.29
N CYS A 276 8.03 12.00 11.37
CA CYS A 276 7.25 13.22 11.63
C CYS A 276 7.78 14.40 10.80
N GLN A 277 9.06 14.37 10.45
CA GLN A 277 9.68 15.29 9.51
C GLN A 277 9.28 14.85 8.10
N ALA A 278 8.03 15.11 7.74
CA ALA A 278 7.71 15.31 6.34
C ALA A 278 8.54 16.50 5.90
N GLU A 279 9.71 16.27 5.30
CA GLU A 279 10.34 17.28 4.45
C GLU A 279 9.23 17.73 3.51
N PRO A 280 8.73 18.97 3.62
CA PRO A 280 7.68 19.41 2.75
C PRO A 280 8.34 19.45 1.38
N GLN A 281 8.09 18.46 0.52
CA GLN A 281 8.29 18.70 -0.89
C GLN A 281 7.41 19.91 -1.18
N GLN A 282 8.05 21.06 -1.41
CA GLN A 282 7.34 22.30 -1.62
C GLN A 282 6.46 22.06 -2.84
N ARG A 283 5.15 21.89 -2.61
CA ARG A 283 4.21 21.57 -3.68
C ARG A 283 4.15 22.78 -4.59
N ILE A 284 4.68 22.61 -5.80
CA ILE A 284 4.69 23.69 -6.79
C ILE A 284 3.31 23.66 -7.46
N HIS A 285 2.49 24.65 -7.13
CA HIS A 285 1.22 24.86 -7.82
C HIS A 285 1.50 25.53 -9.18
N VAL A 286 1.01 24.91 -10.25
CA VAL A 286 1.16 25.39 -11.63
C VAL A 286 -0.12 26.12 -12.01
N SER A 287 -0.03 27.29 -12.65
CA SER A 287 -1.23 27.96 -13.15
C SER A 287 -1.83 27.20 -14.33
N GLU A 288 -3.14 27.33 -14.52
CA GLU A 288 -3.86 26.72 -15.65
C GLU A 288 -3.30 27.21 -17.00
N GLU A 289 -2.94 28.48 -17.09
CA GLU A 289 -2.30 29.11 -18.25
C GLU A 289 -0.96 28.45 -18.61
N GLN A 290 -0.13 28.14 -17.60
CA GLN A 290 1.15 27.44 -17.83
C GLN A 290 0.92 26.03 -18.33
N LEU A 291 -0.08 25.32 -17.79
CA LEU A 291 -0.40 23.96 -18.20
C LEU A 291 -0.87 23.91 -19.66
N GLN A 292 -1.75 24.84 -20.07
CA GLN A 292 -2.23 24.97 -21.44
C GLN A 292 -1.08 25.21 -22.45
N LEU A 293 -0.09 26.03 -22.07
CA LEU A 293 1.10 26.26 -22.90
C LEU A 293 1.93 24.99 -23.10
N TYR A 294 2.10 24.17 -22.05
CA TYR A 294 2.84 22.91 -22.17
C TYR A 294 2.10 21.89 -23.04
N TRP A 295 0.77 21.77 -22.89
CA TRP A 295 -0.06 20.91 -23.73
C TRP A 295 -0.04 21.31 -25.20
N ALA A 296 -0.04 22.61 -25.50
CA ALA A 296 0.07 23.10 -26.88
C ALA A 296 1.41 22.76 -27.56
N MET A 297 2.43 22.34 -26.79
CA MET A 297 3.76 21.97 -27.28
C MET A 297 4.07 20.47 -27.09
N ASP A 298 3.05 19.62 -26.95
CA ASP A 298 3.18 18.17 -26.71
C ASP A 298 4.12 17.85 -25.53
N SER A 299 4.05 18.66 -24.47
CA SER A 299 4.89 18.54 -23.28
C SER A 299 4.07 18.67 -22.00
N THR A 300 4.61 18.23 -20.86
CA THR A 300 3.94 18.42 -19.55
C THR A 300 4.81 19.25 -18.62
N PHE A 301 4.21 20.03 -17.71
CA PHE A 301 5.00 20.80 -16.76
C PHE A 301 5.86 19.89 -15.86
N GLU A 302 5.39 18.68 -15.55
CA GLU A 302 6.09 17.73 -14.69
C GLU A 302 7.43 17.24 -15.24
N LEU A 303 7.51 17.04 -16.56
CA LEU A 303 8.70 16.49 -17.19
C LEU A 303 9.87 17.48 -17.20
N CYS A 304 11.04 16.97 -16.80
CA CYS A 304 12.33 17.66 -16.87
C CYS A 304 12.62 18.07 -18.32
N LYS A 305 13.02 19.34 -18.53
CA LYS A 305 13.27 19.88 -19.88
C LYS A 305 14.66 19.61 -20.43
N ILE A 306 15.47 18.86 -19.69
CA ILE A 306 16.78 18.40 -20.14
C ILE A 306 16.65 17.01 -20.76
N CYS A 307 16.05 16.04 -20.05
CA CYS A 307 15.88 14.67 -20.56
C CYS A 307 14.53 14.40 -21.21
N ALA A 308 13.49 15.19 -20.92
CA ALA A 308 12.09 14.92 -21.33
C ALA A 308 11.51 13.56 -20.87
N GLU A 309 12.23 12.79 -20.04
CA GLU A 309 11.87 11.43 -19.62
C GLU A 309 11.46 11.34 -18.15
N SER A 310 12.04 12.15 -17.28
CA SER A 310 11.85 12.07 -15.82
C SER A 310 11.12 13.29 -15.27
N ASN A 311 10.32 13.11 -14.24
CA ASN A 311 9.68 14.22 -13.52
C ASN A 311 10.71 15.10 -12.80
N LYS A 312 10.41 16.40 -12.69
CA LYS A 312 11.22 17.35 -11.91
C LYS A 312 11.00 17.07 -10.43
N ASP A 313 12.10 16.85 -9.72
CA ASP A 313 12.14 16.51 -8.30
C ASP A 313 13.11 17.41 -7.52
N VAL A 314 13.82 18.33 -8.20
CA VAL A 314 14.77 19.25 -7.58
C VAL A 314 14.54 20.69 -8.06
N LYS A 315 14.58 21.62 -7.11
CA LYS A 315 14.63 23.07 -7.31
C LYS A 315 16.01 23.60 -6.91
N ILE A 316 16.64 24.38 -7.78
CA ILE A 316 17.96 24.97 -7.56
C ILE A 316 17.84 26.31 -6.84
N GLU A 317 18.68 26.56 -5.82
CA GLU A 317 18.79 27.87 -5.17
C GLU A 317 20.05 28.63 -5.63
N PRO A 318 19.96 29.97 -5.82
CA PRO A 318 18.80 30.84 -5.58
C PRO A 318 17.87 31.02 -6.80
N CYS A 319 18.18 30.43 -7.95
CA CYS A 319 17.51 30.77 -9.21
C CYS A 319 16.10 30.16 -9.38
N GLY A 320 15.73 29.15 -8.59
CA GLY A 320 14.41 28.53 -8.59
C GLY A 320 14.14 27.56 -9.76
N HIS A 321 15.12 27.26 -10.61
CA HIS A 321 14.93 26.36 -11.75
C HIS A 321 14.67 24.91 -11.31
N LEU A 322 13.78 24.25 -12.05
CA LEU A 322 13.29 22.91 -11.75
C LEU A 322 13.77 21.88 -12.79
N LEU A 323 14.31 20.78 -12.32
CA LEU A 323 14.80 19.66 -13.14
C LEU A 323 14.78 18.35 -12.35
N CYS A 324 15.06 17.23 -13.02
CA CYS A 324 15.26 15.97 -12.33
C CYS A 324 16.68 15.90 -11.72
N SER A 325 16.79 15.22 -10.59
CA SER A 325 18.00 14.98 -9.80
C SER A 325 19.08 14.30 -10.63
N ARG A 326 18.68 13.40 -11.54
CA ARG A 326 19.57 12.72 -12.49
C ARG A 326 20.28 13.68 -13.44
N CYS A 327 19.54 14.60 -14.07
CA CYS A 327 20.13 15.60 -14.96
C CYS A 327 21.02 16.59 -14.21
N LEU A 328 20.62 16.98 -13.00
CA LEU A 328 21.45 17.85 -12.17
C LEU A 328 22.78 17.17 -11.79
N ALA A 329 22.73 15.91 -11.35
CA ALA A 329 23.91 15.15 -10.98
C ALA A 329 24.87 14.95 -12.18
N ALA A 330 24.33 14.63 -13.35
CA ALA A 330 25.12 14.50 -14.58
C ALA A 330 25.84 15.80 -14.95
N TRP A 331 25.18 16.95 -14.79
CA TRP A 331 25.74 18.27 -15.06
C TRP A 331 26.82 18.70 -14.06
N GLN A 332 26.64 18.38 -12.77
CA GLN A 332 27.65 18.67 -11.75
C GLN A 332 28.88 17.77 -11.87
N HIS A 333 28.76 16.59 -12.47
CA HIS A 333 29.88 15.68 -12.72
C HIS A 333 30.82 16.18 -13.84
N SER A 334 30.32 17.03 -14.75
CA SER A 334 31.14 17.69 -15.78
C SER A 334 31.77 19.02 -15.29
N ASP A 335 32.15 19.09 -14.01
CA ASP A 335 32.87 20.20 -13.38
C ASP A 335 32.17 21.56 -13.34
N SER A 336 30.83 21.59 -13.41
CA SER A 336 30.06 22.84 -13.35
C SER A 336 29.17 22.92 -12.11
N GLN A 337 29.55 23.74 -11.13
CA GLN A 337 28.72 24.08 -9.95
C GLN A 337 27.70 25.19 -10.27
N THR A 338 27.14 25.15 -11.49
CA THR A 338 26.22 26.17 -12.00
C THR A 338 24.91 25.56 -12.46
N CYS A 339 23.83 26.35 -12.45
CA CYS A 339 22.53 25.92 -12.94
C CYS A 339 22.57 25.62 -14.45
N PRO A 340 22.06 24.46 -14.92
CA PRO A 340 22.04 24.11 -16.35
C PRO A 340 21.28 25.11 -17.24
N PHE A 341 20.30 25.82 -16.68
CA PHE A 341 19.46 26.76 -17.44
C PHE A 341 20.02 28.17 -17.48
N CYS A 342 20.40 28.72 -16.32
CA CYS A 342 20.80 30.14 -16.20
C CYS A 342 22.28 30.35 -15.86
N ARG A 343 23.06 29.28 -15.64
CA ARG A 343 24.48 29.31 -15.27
C ARG A 343 24.79 30.07 -13.97
N CYS A 344 23.79 30.40 -13.16
CA CYS A 344 24.01 30.92 -11.81
C CYS A 344 24.69 29.86 -10.93
N GLU A 345 25.57 30.30 -10.03
CA GLU A 345 26.18 29.44 -9.01
C GLU A 345 25.10 28.77 -8.14
N ILE A 346 25.22 27.45 -7.96
CA ILE A 346 24.30 26.67 -7.14
C ILE A 346 24.73 26.80 -5.68
N LYS A 347 23.89 27.45 -4.86
CA LYS A 347 24.14 27.61 -3.42
C LYS A 347 23.43 26.56 -2.57
N GLY A 348 22.37 25.96 -3.11
CA GLY A 348 21.55 24.98 -2.43
C GLY A 348 20.61 24.28 -3.41
N ARG A 349 19.98 23.22 -2.94
CA ARG A 349 18.95 22.48 -3.68
C ARG A 349 17.85 22.05 -2.72
N GLU A 350 16.62 22.10 -3.20
CA GLU A 350 15.41 21.73 -2.47
C GLU A 350 14.71 20.60 -3.23
N ALA A 351 14.33 19.53 -2.52
CA ALA A 351 13.54 18.45 -3.10
C ALA A 351 12.08 18.90 -3.24
N VAL A 352 11.50 18.70 -4.43
CA VAL A 352 10.16 19.20 -4.77
C VAL A 352 9.33 18.11 -5.43
N SER A 353 8.01 18.28 -5.39
CA SER A 353 7.06 17.41 -6.09
C SER A 353 6.04 18.30 -6.78
N ILE A 354 5.83 18.06 -8.07
CA ILE A 354 4.86 18.79 -8.87
C ILE A 354 3.53 18.04 -8.78
N TYR A 355 2.47 18.74 -8.40
CA TYR A 355 1.13 18.16 -8.28
C TYR A 355 0.17 18.85 -9.25
N GLN A 356 -0.45 18.10 -10.15
CA GLN A 356 -1.52 18.59 -11.01
C GLN A 356 -2.87 18.47 -10.30
N PHE A 357 -3.54 19.61 -10.07
CA PHE A 357 -4.94 19.62 -9.67
C PHE A 357 -5.82 19.44 -10.90
N HIS A 358 -6.31 18.23 -11.15
CA HIS A 358 -7.37 18.01 -12.14
C HIS A 358 -8.70 18.41 -11.51
N GLY A 359 -9.04 19.70 -11.60
CA GLY A 359 -10.34 20.23 -11.22
C GLY A 359 -11.41 19.59 -12.09
N ARG A 360 -12.10 18.58 -11.55
CA ARG A 360 -13.32 18.04 -12.15
C ARG A 360 -14.42 19.09 -11.94
N ALA A 361 -14.70 19.88 -12.97
CA ALA A 361 -15.90 20.71 -12.99
C ALA A 361 -17.12 19.78 -13.00
N THR A 362 -17.86 19.77 -11.90
CA THR A 362 -19.24 19.31 -11.83
C THR A 362 -20.13 20.36 -12.49
N ALA A 363 -20.85 19.99 -13.54
CA ALA A 363 -22.15 20.58 -13.87
C ALA A 363 -22.96 19.58 -14.69
N GLU A 364 -24.19 19.40 -14.24
CA GLU A 364 -25.21 18.46 -14.71
C GLU A 364 -25.85 18.95 -16.02
N ASP A 365 -26.33 17.96 -16.78
CA ASP A 365 -27.57 17.91 -17.59
C ASP A 365 -27.96 19.09 -18.50
N SER A 366 -28.05 18.83 -19.81
CA SER A 366 -29.14 19.26 -20.71
C SER A 366 -28.92 18.63 -22.09
N GLY A 367 -30.00 18.12 -22.68
CA GLY A 367 -29.97 17.23 -23.83
C GLY A 367 -30.07 17.88 -25.21
N ASP A 368 -30.09 16.94 -26.18
CA ASP A 368 -30.71 17.01 -27.51
C ASP A 368 -29.99 17.71 -28.68
N GLY A 369 -30.10 17.11 -29.87
CA GLY A 369 -29.96 17.79 -31.16
C GLY A 369 -28.83 17.35 -32.11
N SER A 370 -29.19 16.54 -33.09
CA SER A 370 -28.44 16.10 -34.29
C SER A 370 -28.09 17.17 -35.33
N HIS A 371 -26.94 17.05 -36.03
CA HIS A 371 -26.73 17.05 -37.52
C HIS A 371 -25.36 17.61 -37.99
N GLN A 372 -24.66 16.75 -38.77
CA GLN A 372 -23.82 16.92 -39.97
C GLN A 372 -22.95 18.17 -40.31
N GLU A 373 -21.76 17.80 -40.82
CA GLU A 373 -20.96 18.34 -41.94
C GLU A 373 -20.07 19.60 -41.78
N GLY A 374 -18.75 19.33 -41.86
CA GLY A 374 -17.89 19.82 -42.95
C GLY A 374 -17.46 21.29 -42.93
N ARG A 375 -16.18 21.54 -42.62
CA ARG A 375 -15.33 22.52 -43.33
C ARG A 375 -13.87 22.46 -42.83
N GLU A 376 -13.01 21.91 -43.69
CA GLU A 376 -11.63 22.37 -43.79
C GLU A 376 -11.62 23.84 -44.25
N LEU A 377 -10.66 24.62 -43.75
CA LEU A 377 -9.81 25.57 -44.51
C LEU A 377 -9.12 26.53 -43.54
N GLY A 378 -7.80 26.71 -43.73
CA GLY A 378 -7.13 27.96 -43.36
C GLY A 378 -5.82 27.83 -42.59
N LEU A 379 -4.78 27.28 -43.22
CA LEU A 379 -3.39 27.56 -42.85
C LEU A 379 -3.11 29.06 -43.06
N GLY A 380 -3.12 29.84 -41.98
CA GLY A 380 -2.69 31.24 -41.95
C GLY A 380 -1.40 31.38 -41.13
N GLN A 381 -0.27 31.53 -41.82
CA GLN A 381 1.02 31.93 -41.22
C GLN A 381 1.00 33.42 -40.87
N VAL A 382 1.39 33.78 -39.65
CA VAL A 382 1.89 35.13 -39.27
C VAL A 382 2.86 34.97 -38.06
N PRO A 383 3.80 35.89 -37.79
CA PRO A 383 5.21 35.56 -37.61
C PRO A 383 5.61 35.44 -36.13
N LEU A 384 6.66 34.65 -35.88
CA LEU A 384 7.34 34.52 -34.59
C LEU A 384 7.83 35.88 -34.08
N SER A 385 7.17 36.41 -33.06
CA SER A 385 7.72 37.46 -32.18
C SER A 385 7.95 36.86 -30.80
N ALA A 386 9.13 37.09 -30.24
CA ALA A 386 9.49 36.60 -28.90
C ALA A 386 8.56 37.19 -27.82
N PRO A 387 8.10 36.38 -26.85
CA PRO A 387 7.28 36.89 -25.75
C PRO A 387 8.10 37.80 -24.83
N PRO A 388 7.49 38.84 -24.23
CA PRO A 388 8.19 39.76 -23.33
C PRO A 388 8.55 39.06 -22.01
N LEU A 389 9.71 39.41 -21.46
CA LEU A 389 10.16 38.92 -20.15
C LEU A 389 9.26 39.45 -19.02
N PRO A 390 9.00 38.64 -17.97
CA PRO A 390 8.21 39.08 -16.83
C PRO A 390 8.92 40.18 -16.01
N PRO A 391 8.18 41.10 -15.38
CA PRO A 391 8.75 42.20 -14.62
C PRO A 391 9.47 41.70 -13.35
N ARG A 392 10.60 42.35 -13.02
CA ARG A 392 11.34 42.10 -11.77
C ARG A 392 10.51 42.57 -10.58
N SER A 393 10.17 41.65 -9.68
CA SER A 393 9.56 41.99 -8.38
C SER A 393 10.58 42.69 -7.49
N GLU A 394 10.41 43.98 -7.24
CA GLU A 394 11.15 44.69 -6.19
C GLU A 394 10.74 44.17 -4.80
N LEU A 395 11.73 43.85 -3.97
CA LEU A 395 11.53 43.42 -2.58
C LEU A 395 11.09 44.62 -1.72
N PRO A 396 10.13 44.45 -0.80
CA PRO A 396 9.75 45.52 0.12
C PRO A 396 10.83 45.75 1.20
N PRO A 397 10.97 46.98 1.73
CA PRO A 397 12.04 47.32 2.66
C PRO A 397 11.84 46.68 4.04
N ARG A 398 12.95 46.23 4.64
CA ARG A 398 13.03 45.68 6.00
C ARG A 398 12.59 46.72 7.04
N LYS A 399 11.65 46.37 7.92
CA LYS A 399 11.37 47.11 9.16
C LYS A 399 12.26 46.61 10.32
N PRO A 400 12.65 47.48 11.27
CA PRO A 400 13.66 47.15 12.27
C PRO A 400 13.10 46.41 13.50
N ARG A 401 14.00 45.66 14.14
CA ARG A 401 13.85 44.93 15.42
C ARG A 401 13.36 45.86 16.55
N ASN A 402 12.27 45.48 17.23
CA ASN A 402 12.16 45.45 18.70
C ASN A 402 10.73 45.12 19.15
N ALA A 403 10.56 44.03 19.91
CA ALA A 403 9.67 43.93 21.09
C ALA A 403 9.61 42.46 21.53
N GLN A 404 10.18 42.15 22.70
CA GLN A 404 9.93 40.88 23.41
C GLN A 404 8.52 40.89 24.00
N PRO A 405 7.77 39.77 24.00
CA PRO A 405 6.65 39.59 24.90
C PRO A 405 7.13 38.94 26.21
N LYS A 406 6.86 39.62 27.33
CA LYS A 406 6.96 39.08 28.70
C LYS A 406 5.94 37.97 28.89
N VAL A 407 6.38 36.76 29.26
CA VAL A 407 5.50 35.69 29.74
C VAL A 407 5.27 35.87 31.24
N ARG A 408 4.00 36.03 31.64
CA ARG A 408 3.57 36.01 33.04
C ARG A 408 3.55 34.56 33.53
N LEU A 409 4.35 34.23 34.55
CA LEU A 409 4.19 33.01 35.34
C LEU A 409 2.90 33.10 36.15
N LEU A 410 1.98 32.16 35.95
CA LEU A 410 0.86 31.91 36.86
C LEU A 410 1.24 30.74 37.79
N LYS A 411 1.25 31.04 39.08
CA LYS A 411 1.40 30.11 40.22
C LYS A 411 0.12 29.32 40.46
N GLY A 412 0.28 28.09 40.97
CA GLY A 412 -0.71 27.35 41.76
C GLY A 412 -0.93 25.93 41.23
N ASN A 413 -1.05 24.86 42.02
CA ASN A 413 -1.09 24.65 43.47
C ASN A 413 -0.70 23.18 43.72
N SER A 414 0.16 22.91 44.70
CA SER A 414 0.19 21.63 45.43
C SER A 414 -0.86 21.69 46.55
N PRO A 415 -1.54 20.59 46.96
CA PRO A 415 -1.05 19.76 48.10
C PRO A 415 -1.67 18.31 48.12
N PRO A 416 -1.63 17.53 49.23
CA PRO A 416 -0.70 17.51 50.37
C PRO A 416 0.00 16.14 50.59
N ALA A 417 1.04 16.20 51.42
CA ALA A 417 1.68 15.07 52.07
C ALA A 417 0.77 14.40 53.13
N ALA A 418 0.91 13.09 53.29
CA ALA A 418 0.53 12.38 54.51
C ALA A 418 1.76 11.67 55.08
N LEU A 419 2.05 12.00 56.35
CA LEU A 419 2.92 11.31 57.31
C LEU A 419 2.50 9.83 57.40
N GLY A 420 3.32 8.80 57.62
CA GLY A 420 4.60 8.64 58.29
C GLY A 420 4.55 7.32 59.09
N ALA A 421 5.72 6.78 59.46
CA ALA A 421 5.99 5.56 60.28
C ALA A 421 6.04 4.23 59.50
N GLN A 422 7.03 3.34 59.65
CA GLN A 422 8.18 3.24 60.56
C GLN A 422 9.14 2.17 59.98
N ASP A 423 10.45 2.43 60.00
CA ASP A 423 11.49 1.39 59.94
C ASP A 423 11.50 0.56 61.23
N PRO A 424 12.03 -0.66 61.20
CA PRO A 424 13.37 -0.81 61.78
C PRO A 424 14.31 -1.70 60.95
N ALA A 425 15.54 -1.23 60.83
CA ALA A 425 16.75 -1.99 60.48
C ALA A 425 17.25 -2.80 61.71
N PRO A 426 18.44 -3.44 61.69
CA PRO A 426 19.10 -4.22 60.64
C PRO A 426 19.61 -5.60 61.16
N ALA A 427 20.16 -6.42 60.27
CA ALA A 427 21.39 -7.18 60.50
C ALA A 427 22.17 -7.29 59.18
#